data_AF-A0A354J7M3-F1
#
_entry.id   AF-A0A354J7M3-F1
#
_cell.length_a   1.000
_cell.length_b   1.000
_cell.length_c   1.000
_cell.angle_alpha   90.00
_cell.angle_beta   90.00
_cell.angle_gamma   90.00
#
_symmetry.space_group_name_H-M   'P 1'
#
loop_
_entity.id
_entity.type
_entity.pdbx_description
1 polymer ?
#
loop_
_entity_poly.entity_id
_entity_poly.type
_entity_poly.pdbx_seq_one_letter_code
_entity_poly.pdbx_strand_id
1 'polypeptide(L)'
;MVGFTGLPILISITQVLILILWTFAEALADTCALLKGREVPIIKKEAVMKLNDLPLLTRDNIEKKALTISDTGGMTLSYHGYLSILLLFANQTRLIYRSMDLIEENLNLRYKDSFSFQNCLYGFETEAQYLIRSKFTGFPFVQKYSGKHALGFQYKAKAAYSY
;
A
#
# COMPACT_ATOMS: atom_id res chain seq x y z
N MET A 1 39.81 -15.03 -9.11
CA MET A 1 39.91 -14.66 -10.54
C MET A 1 39.76 -13.17 -10.84
N VAL A 2 39.23 -12.32 -9.95
CA VAL A 2 39.15 -10.84 -10.16
C VAL A 2 40.21 -10.04 -9.39
N GLY A 3 40.78 -10.58 -8.31
CA GLY A 3 41.93 -9.95 -7.64
C GLY A 3 43.23 -9.99 -8.45
N PHE A 4 43.31 -10.85 -9.47
CA PHE A 4 44.49 -11.00 -10.34
C PHE A 4 44.55 -9.92 -11.44
N THR A 5 43.42 -9.34 -11.84
CA THR A 5 43.38 -8.32 -12.91
C THR A 5 43.74 -6.92 -12.42
N GLY A 6 43.90 -6.71 -11.10
CA GLY A 6 44.36 -5.45 -10.51
C GLY A 6 43.42 -4.25 -10.73
N LEU A 7 42.24 -4.45 -11.31
CA LEU A 7 41.26 -3.41 -11.62
C LEU A 7 40.32 -3.20 -10.42
N PRO A 8 40.48 -2.11 -9.66
CA PRO A 8 39.73 -1.89 -8.42
C PRO A 8 38.21 -1.83 -8.64
N ILE A 9 37.78 -1.33 -9.80
CA ILE A 9 36.36 -1.23 -10.17
C ILE A 9 35.73 -2.63 -10.26
N LEU A 10 36.42 -3.59 -10.87
CA LEU A 10 35.89 -4.94 -11.07
C LEU A 10 35.83 -5.73 -9.76
N ILE A 11 36.78 -5.49 -8.86
CA ILE A 11 36.77 -6.06 -7.50
C ILE A 11 35.56 -5.54 -6.72
N SER A 12 35.31 -4.23 -6.74
CA SER A 12 34.14 -3.65 -6.05
C SER A 12 32.82 -4.18 -6.60
N ILE A 13 32.66 -4.30 -7.92
CA ILE A 13 31.43 -4.82 -8.53
C ILE A 13 31.17 -6.26 -8.08
N THR A 14 32.20 -7.11 -8.12
CA THR A 14 32.03 -8.52 -7.71
C THR A 14 31.73 -8.68 -6.23
N GLN A 15 32.33 -7.87 -5.36
CA GLN A 15 31.99 -7.84 -3.93
C GLN A 15 30.52 -7.46 -3.71
N VAL A 16 30.03 -6.43 -4.39
CA VAL A 16 28.62 -6.01 -4.29
C VAL A 16 27.68 -7.11 -4.77
N LEU A 17 28.00 -7.79 -5.87
CA LEU A 17 27.18 -8.90 -6.38
C LEU A 17 27.09 -10.06 -5.39
N ILE A 18 28.22 -10.42 -4.78
CA ILE A 18 28.26 -11.48 -3.76
C ILE A 18 27.44 -11.08 -2.53
N LEU A 19 27.54 -9.82 -2.10
CA LEU A 19 26.73 -9.29 -0.99
C LEU A 19 25.24 -9.32 -1.32
N ILE A 20 24.82 -8.90 -2.52
CA ILE A 20 23.41 -8.95 -2.94
C ILE A 20 22.89 -10.39 -2.94
N LEU A 21 23.67 -11.34 -3.44
CA LEU A 21 23.25 -12.74 -3.47
C LEU A 21 23.12 -13.33 -2.06
N TRP A 22 24.02 -12.93 -1.16
CA TRP A 22 23.96 -13.32 0.25
C TRP A 22 22.80 -12.69 1.01
N THR A 23 22.52 -11.40 0.82
CA THR A 23 21.36 -10.75 1.44
C THR A 23 20.04 -11.28 0.88
N PHE A 24 19.99 -11.61 -0.41
CA PHE A 24 18.83 -12.26 -1.01
C PHE A 24 18.57 -13.65 -0.42
N ALA A 25 19.63 -14.45 -0.24
CA ALA A 25 19.55 -15.76 0.40
C ALA A 25 19.02 -15.67 1.84
N GLU A 26 19.52 -14.71 2.61
CA GLU A 26 19.07 -14.44 3.98
C GLU A 26 17.58 -14.04 4.00
N ALA A 27 17.17 -13.12 3.11
CA ALA A 27 15.78 -12.68 3.02
C ALA A 27 14.82 -13.83 2.66
N LEU A 28 15.27 -14.80 1.86
CA LEU A 28 14.49 -15.98 1.54
C LEU A 28 14.32 -16.91 2.75
N ALA A 29 15.36 -17.09 3.56
CA ALA A 29 15.27 -17.84 4.81
C ALA A 29 14.34 -17.14 5.82
N ASP A 30 14.39 -15.81 5.90
CA ASP A 30 13.53 -15.02 6.78
C ASP A 30 12.06 -15.09 6.41
N THR A 31 11.77 -14.91 5.12
CA THR A 31 10.40 -15.02 4.61
C THR A 31 9.87 -16.44 4.81
N CYS A 32 10.69 -17.48 4.61
CA CYS A 32 10.32 -18.85 4.91
C CYS A 32 10.02 -19.06 6.40
N ALA A 33 10.82 -18.47 7.30
CA ALA A 33 10.59 -18.55 8.74
C ALA A 33 9.27 -17.86 9.13
N LEU A 34 9.02 -16.65 8.61
CA LEU A 34 7.77 -15.91 8.82
C LEU A 34 6.55 -16.69 8.33
N LEU A 35 6.62 -17.28 7.13
CA LEU A 35 5.54 -18.10 6.56
C LEU A 35 5.29 -19.39 7.35
N LYS A 36 6.30 -19.89 8.07
CA LYS A 36 6.16 -21.02 9.01
C LYS A 36 5.67 -20.59 10.40
N GLY A 37 5.27 -19.33 10.56
CA GLY A 37 4.72 -18.80 11.81
C GLY A 37 5.77 -18.45 12.86
N ARG A 38 7.05 -18.37 12.48
CA ARG A 38 8.11 -17.91 13.38
C ARG A 38 8.19 -16.40 13.38
N GLU A 39 8.75 -15.85 14.44
CA GLU A 39 9.05 -14.43 14.53
C GLU A 39 10.49 -14.18 14.09
N VAL A 40 10.69 -13.07 13.39
CA VAL A 40 12.01 -12.65 12.90
C VAL A 40 12.34 -11.30 13.56
N PRO A 41 13.59 -11.10 14.03
CA PRO A 41 14.02 -9.84 14.61
C PRO A 41 14.02 -8.71 13.56
N ILE A 42 13.51 -7.54 13.94
CA ILE A 42 13.48 -6.36 13.05
C ILE A 42 14.91 -5.89 12.74
N ILE A 43 15.79 -5.90 13.74
CA ILE A 43 17.20 -5.56 13.61
C ILE A 43 18.01 -6.82 13.89
N LYS A 44 18.64 -7.36 12.85
CA LYS A 44 19.53 -8.51 12.96
C LYS A 44 20.91 -8.09 13.44
N LYS A 45 21.42 -8.75 14.47
CA LYS A 45 22.81 -8.61 14.93
C LYS A 45 23.76 -9.50 14.13
N GLU A 46 23.30 -10.68 13.74
CA GLU A 46 24.07 -11.66 12.98
C GLU A 46 23.19 -12.30 11.91
N ALA A 47 23.79 -12.62 10.76
CA ALA A 47 23.12 -13.31 9.67
C ALA A 47 23.11 -14.83 9.92
N VAL A 48 21.98 -15.48 9.62
CA VAL A 48 21.77 -16.91 9.83
C VAL A 48 22.40 -17.71 8.68
N MET A 49 22.46 -17.13 7.49
CA MET A 49 23.10 -17.69 6.31
C MET A 49 24.60 -17.39 6.32
N LYS A 50 25.45 -18.41 6.15
CA LYS A 50 26.87 -18.21 5.90
C LYS A 50 27.11 -18.06 4.40
N LEU A 51 28.14 -17.32 4.02
CA LEU A 51 28.48 -17.12 2.61
C LEU A 51 28.76 -18.44 1.87
N ASN A 52 29.31 -19.44 2.57
CA ASN A 52 29.58 -20.77 2.03
C ASN A 52 28.29 -21.56 1.70
N ASP A 53 27.13 -21.11 2.18
CA ASP A 53 25.85 -21.76 1.93
C ASP A 53 25.17 -21.25 0.64
N LEU A 54 25.69 -20.18 0.01
CA LEU A 54 25.23 -19.70 -1.30
C LEU A 54 25.14 -20.78 -2.38
N PRO A 55 26.22 -21.55 -2.64
CA PRO A 55 26.19 -22.60 -3.67
C PRO A 55 25.26 -23.77 -3.29
N LEU A 56 24.83 -23.86 -2.03
CA LEU A 56 23.96 -24.89 -1.49
C LEU A 56 22.53 -24.39 -1.24
N LEU A 57 22.11 -23.31 -1.92
CA LEU A 57 20.74 -22.80 -1.90
C LEU A 57 19.77 -23.80 -2.52
N THR A 58 19.34 -24.76 -1.72
CA THR A 58 18.24 -25.68 -2.04
C THR A 58 17.08 -25.38 -1.10
N ARG A 59 15.84 -25.64 -1.54
CA ARG A 59 14.63 -25.44 -0.74
C ARG A 59 14.76 -26.05 0.67
N ASP A 60 15.24 -27.29 0.74
CA ASP A 60 15.42 -28.01 2.01
C ASP A 60 16.42 -27.33 2.95
N ASN A 61 17.48 -26.73 2.41
CA ASN A 61 18.50 -26.04 3.21
C ASN A 61 17.99 -24.70 3.73
N ILE A 62 17.21 -23.98 2.92
CA ILE A 62 16.55 -22.73 3.33
C ILE A 62 15.54 -23.02 4.43
N GLU A 63 14.73 -24.07 4.27
CA GLU A 63 13.76 -24.49 5.27
C GLU A 63 14.43 -24.91 6.59
N LYS A 64 15.50 -25.71 6.53
CA LYS A 64 16.28 -26.07 7.73
C LYS A 64 16.84 -24.84 8.44
N LYS A 65 17.37 -23.87 7.69
CA LYS A 65 17.89 -22.60 8.24
C LYS A 65 16.79 -21.74 8.83
N ALA A 66 15.64 -21.63 8.17
CA ALA A 66 14.46 -20.96 8.68
C ALA A 66 14.00 -21.57 10.02
N LEU A 67 14.12 -22.90 10.16
CA LEU A 67 13.83 -23.62 11.41
C LEU A 67 14.91 -23.47 12.49
N THR A 68 16.06 -22.90 12.19
CA THR A 68 17.08 -22.52 13.19
C THR A 68 16.94 -21.08 13.67
N ILE A 69 16.10 -20.28 13.02
CA ILE A 69 15.76 -18.92 13.48
C ILE A 69 14.88 -19.05 14.71
N SER A 70 15.48 -18.98 15.88
CA SER A 70 14.82 -18.90 17.18
C SER A 70 14.88 -17.48 17.72
N ASP A 71 14.02 -17.19 18.69
CA ASP A 71 13.92 -15.90 19.37
C ASP A 71 15.25 -15.49 20.03
N THR A 72 16.10 -14.77 19.30
CA THR A 72 17.46 -14.42 19.74
C THR A 72 17.48 -13.27 20.76
N GLY A 73 16.33 -12.91 21.34
CA GLY A 73 16.23 -11.81 22.29
C GLY A 73 16.35 -10.45 21.61
N GLY A 74 15.26 -9.68 21.64
CA GLY A 74 15.16 -8.37 21.02
C GLY A 74 13.72 -8.05 20.63
N MET A 75 13.53 -6.99 19.85
CA MET A 75 12.23 -6.69 19.24
C MET A 75 12.03 -7.59 18.02
N THR A 76 11.32 -8.70 18.21
CA THR A 76 10.87 -9.60 17.16
C THR A 76 9.50 -9.18 16.65
N LEU A 77 9.20 -9.55 15.40
CA LEU A 77 7.91 -9.30 14.80
C LEU A 77 7.41 -10.55 14.09
N SER A 78 6.14 -10.86 14.32
CA SER A 78 5.46 -11.94 13.63
C SER A 78 5.16 -11.56 12.17
N TYR A 79 4.80 -12.56 11.35
CA TYR A 79 4.35 -12.34 9.98
C TYR A 79 3.26 -11.27 9.87
N HIS A 80 2.28 -11.30 10.78
CA HIS A 80 1.22 -10.31 10.84
C HIS A 80 1.75 -8.91 11.12
N GLY A 81 2.71 -8.77 12.04
CA GLY A 81 3.30 -7.47 12.33
C GLY A 81 4.03 -6.88 11.12
N TYR A 82 4.81 -7.68 10.39
CA TYR A 82 5.46 -7.23 9.16
C TYR A 82 4.44 -6.83 8.08
N LEU A 83 3.36 -7.60 7.92
CA LEU A 83 2.27 -7.24 7.02
C LEU A 83 1.58 -5.95 7.42
N SER A 84 1.31 -5.75 8.72
CA SER A 84 0.69 -4.53 9.22
C SER A 84 1.54 -3.30 8.92
N ILE A 85 2.86 -3.40 9.12
CA ILE A 85 3.80 -2.32 8.75
C ILE A 85 3.78 -2.08 7.23
N LEU A 86 3.83 -3.15 6.42
CA LEU A 86 3.77 -3.04 4.96
C LEU A 86 2.48 -2.34 4.49
N LEU A 87 1.34 -2.69 5.09
CA LEU A 87 0.06 -2.07 4.80
C LEU A 87 0.04 -0.61 5.25
N LEU A 88 0.66 -0.27 6.38
CA LEU A 88 0.73 1.12 6.86
C LEU A 88 1.47 2.04 5.87
N PHE A 89 2.50 1.52 5.19
CA PHE A 89 3.23 2.28 4.16
C PHE A 89 2.49 2.38 2.81
N ALA A 90 1.45 1.57 2.59
CA ALA A 90 0.69 1.61 1.35
C ALA A 90 -0.34 2.76 1.37
N ASN A 91 -0.61 3.32 0.19
CA ASN A 91 -1.62 4.36 0.05
C ASN A 91 -3.01 3.84 0.45
N GLN A 92 -3.68 4.56 1.36
CA GLN A 92 -4.98 4.18 1.92
C GLN A 92 -6.06 3.99 0.85
N THR A 93 -6.18 4.90 -0.11
CA THR A 93 -7.16 4.80 -1.20
C THR A 93 -6.94 3.52 -2.02
N ARG A 94 -5.68 3.21 -2.34
CA ARG A 94 -5.33 1.98 -3.08
C ARG A 94 -5.63 0.72 -2.27
N LEU A 95 -5.40 0.76 -0.96
CA LEU A 95 -5.75 -0.35 -0.07
C LEU A 95 -7.26 -0.59 0.00
N ILE A 96 -8.05 0.48 0.07
CA ILE A 96 -9.52 0.39 0.10
C ILE A 96 -10.03 -0.29 -1.18
N TYR A 97 -9.59 0.18 -2.36
CA TYR A 97 -10.00 -0.43 -3.63
C TYR A 97 -9.58 -1.90 -3.75
N ARG A 98 -8.35 -2.25 -3.36
CA ARG A 98 -7.91 -3.66 -3.35
C ARG A 98 -8.69 -4.52 -2.37
N SER A 99 -9.07 -3.97 -1.23
CA SER A 99 -9.91 -4.68 -0.25
C SER A 99 -11.32 -4.88 -0.80
N MET A 100 -11.85 -3.89 -1.52
CA MET A 100 -13.13 -3.98 -2.23
C MET A 100 -13.11 -5.10 -3.27
N ASP A 101 -12.05 -5.17 -4.10
CA ASP A 101 -11.87 -6.23 -5.11
C ASP A 101 -11.86 -7.63 -4.45
N LEU A 102 -11.14 -7.79 -3.33
CA LEU A 102 -11.08 -9.06 -2.59
C LEU A 102 -12.43 -9.45 -1.98
N ILE A 103 -13.19 -8.49 -1.46
CA ILE A 103 -14.54 -8.75 -0.92
C ILE A 103 -15.49 -9.16 -2.05
N GLU A 104 -15.45 -8.47 -3.19
CA GLU A 104 -16.25 -8.78 -4.38
C GLU A 104 -15.97 -10.20 -4.88
N GLU A 105 -14.69 -10.55 -5.05
CA GLU A 105 -14.27 -11.90 -5.45
C GLU A 105 -14.73 -12.96 -4.44
N ASN A 106 -14.56 -12.71 -3.14
CA ASN A 106 -14.95 -13.66 -2.10
C ASN A 106 -16.47 -13.92 -2.08
N LEU A 107 -17.28 -12.88 -2.24
CA LEU A 107 -18.73 -12.99 -2.33
C LEU A 107 -19.16 -13.77 -3.58
N ASN A 108 -18.56 -13.46 -4.73
CA ASN A 108 -18.85 -14.14 -5.99
C ASN A 108 -18.45 -15.62 -5.94
N LEU A 109 -17.31 -15.95 -5.33
CA LEU A 109 -16.87 -17.34 -5.16
C LEU A 109 -17.79 -18.16 -4.24
N ARG A 110 -18.28 -17.57 -3.13
CA ARG A 110 -19.10 -18.30 -2.14
C ARG A 110 -20.57 -18.42 -2.53
N TYR A 111 -21.13 -17.38 -3.12
CA TYR A 111 -22.57 -17.28 -3.38
C TYR A 111 -22.93 -17.41 -4.87
N LYS A 112 -21.94 -17.53 -5.77
CA LYS A 112 -22.11 -17.53 -7.24
C LYS A 112 -22.99 -16.39 -7.73
N ASP A 113 -22.93 -15.27 -7.02
CA ASP A 113 -23.67 -14.07 -7.37
C ASP A 113 -22.86 -13.25 -8.39
N SER A 114 -23.51 -12.33 -9.08
CA SER A 114 -22.84 -11.31 -9.90
C SER A 114 -22.72 -10.02 -9.10
N PHE A 115 -22.30 -10.17 -7.84
CA PHE A 115 -22.19 -9.04 -6.92
C PHE A 115 -21.07 -8.13 -7.42
N SER A 116 -21.38 -6.83 -7.46
CA SER A 116 -20.40 -5.80 -7.75
C SER A 116 -20.64 -4.55 -6.92
N PHE A 117 -19.57 -4.00 -6.37
CA PHE A 117 -19.65 -2.73 -5.62
C PHE A 117 -20.10 -1.56 -6.49
N GLN A 118 -19.94 -1.64 -7.81
CA GLN A 118 -20.46 -0.61 -8.74
C GLN A 118 -21.99 -0.49 -8.69
N ASN A 119 -22.68 -1.58 -8.37
CA ASN A 119 -24.13 -1.63 -8.29
C ASN A 119 -24.65 -1.29 -6.88
N CYS A 120 -23.75 -1.03 -5.92
CA CYS A 120 -24.11 -0.70 -4.55
C CYS A 120 -24.27 0.82 -4.37
N LEU A 121 -25.50 1.27 -4.09
CA LEU A 121 -25.76 2.66 -3.71
C LEU A 121 -25.30 2.88 -2.26
N TYR A 122 -24.24 3.65 -2.06
CA TYR A 122 -23.67 3.93 -0.73
C TYR A 122 -23.93 5.36 -0.23
N GLY A 123 -24.39 6.25 -1.10
CA GLY A 123 -24.70 7.63 -0.76
C GLY A 123 -25.31 8.38 -1.94
N PHE A 124 -25.89 9.54 -1.65
CA PHE A 124 -26.41 10.46 -2.65
C PHE A 124 -25.89 11.87 -2.39
N GLU A 125 -25.48 12.56 -3.45
CA GLU A 125 -25.19 13.99 -3.44
C GLU A 125 -26.21 14.68 -4.36
N THR A 126 -26.86 15.72 -3.86
CA THR A 126 -27.76 16.56 -4.63
C THR A 126 -27.27 18.01 -4.61
N GLU A 127 -27.09 18.57 -5.79
CA GLU A 127 -26.78 19.99 -5.99
C GLU A 127 -27.96 20.67 -6.67
N ALA A 128 -28.55 21.66 -6.00
CA ALA A 128 -29.61 22.48 -6.54
C ALA A 128 -29.09 23.90 -6.78
N GLN A 129 -29.14 24.33 -8.04
CA GLN A 129 -28.77 25.68 -8.45
C GLN A 129 -30.04 26.47 -8.78
N TYR A 130 -30.30 27.52 -8.02
CA TYR A 130 -31.47 28.37 -8.18
C TYR A 130 -31.03 29.75 -8.69
N LEU A 131 -31.66 30.21 -9.78
CA LEU A 131 -31.53 31.57 -10.26
C LEU A 131 -32.79 32.34 -9.92
N ILE A 132 -32.71 33.19 -8.89
CA ILE A 132 -33.81 34.06 -8.50
C ILE A 132 -33.72 35.32 -9.36
N ARG A 133 -34.59 35.43 -10.37
CA ARG A 133 -34.73 36.67 -11.15
C ARG A 133 -35.16 37.77 -10.21
N SER A 134 -34.36 38.83 -10.16
CA SER A 134 -34.68 39.95 -9.30
C SER A 134 -35.81 40.79 -9.90
N LYS A 135 -37.00 40.68 -9.32
CA LYS A 135 -38.16 41.51 -9.70
C LYS A 135 -38.10 42.91 -9.08
N PHE A 136 -37.35 43.09 -7.98
CA PHE A 136 -37.28 44.34 -7.20
C PHE A 136 -35.98 45.15 -7.39
N THR A 137 -35.00 44.69 -8.16
CA THR A 137 -33.81 45.51 -8.53
C THR A 137 -34.03 46.36 -9.78
N GLY A 138 -35.25 46.39 -10.33
CA GLY A 138 -35.63 47.25 -11.44
C GLY A 138 -35.77 48.73 -11.07
N PHE A 139 -35.84 49.07 -9.77
CA PHE A 139 -35.99 50.46 -9.34
C PHE A 139 -34.68 51.26 -9.52
N PRO A 140 -34.76 52.52 -10.02
CA PRO A 140 -33.59 53.36 -10.28
C PRO A 140 -32.69 53.60 -9.05
N PHE A 141 -33.28 53.66 -7.85
CA PHE A 141 -32.53 53.88 -6.61
C PHE A 141 -31.68 52.67 -6.18
N VAL A 142 -32.05 51.45 -6.58
CA VAL A 142 -31.34 50.20 -6.25
C VAL A 142 -30.21 49.92 -7.26
N GLN A 143 -30.42 50.24 -8.53
CA GLN A 143 -29.41 50.09 -9.59
C GLN A 143 -28.19 51.01 -9.40
N LYS A 144 -28.34 52.08 -8.61
CA LYS A 144 -27.22 52.96 -8.24
C LYS A 144 -26.18 52.26 -7.36
N TYR A 145 -26.60 51.26 -6.58
CA TYR A 145 -25.74 50.50 -5.65
C TYR A 145 -25.41 49.09 -6.17
N SER A 146 -26.28 48.51 -7.00
CA SER A 146 -26.05 47.22 -7.65
C SER A 146 -25.56 47.46 -9.08
N GLY A 147 -24.26 47.30 -9.31
CA GLY A 147 -23.62 47.48 -10.62
C GLY A 147 -24.45 46.91 -11.77
N LYS A 148 -24.56 47.69 -12.85
CA LYS A 148 -25.41 47.42 -14.02
C LYS A 148 -25.28 45.95 -14.46
N HIS A 149 -26.43 45.28 -14.57
CA HIS A 149 -26.62 43.88 -15.03
C HIS A 149 -26.54 42.73 -14.01
N ALA A 150 -27.02 42.90 -12.78
CA ALA A 150 -27.39 41.75 -11.94
C ALA A 150 -28.73 41.14 -12.42
N LEU A 151 -28.69 40.23 -13.42
CA LEU A 151 -29.85 39.55 -14.01
C LEU A 151 -30.60 38.60 -13.01
N GLY A 152 -30.01 38.36 -11.84
CA GLY A 152 -30.59 37.56 -10.77
C GLY A 152 -29.52 37.13 -9.76
N PHE A 153 -29.96 36.67 -8.60
CA PHE A 153 -29.07 36.07 -7.60
C PHE A 153 -28.98 34.57 -7.88
N GLN A 154 -27.75 34.06 -8.05
CA GLN A 154 -27.49 32.64 -8.15
C GLN A 154 -27.22 32.07 -6.76
N TYR A 155 -28.02 31.11 -6.36
CA TYR A 155 -27.84 30.35 -5.13
C TYR A 155 -27.49 28.91 -5.48
N LYS A 156 -26.49 28.35 -4.78
CA LYS A 156 -26.14 26.94 -4.86
C LYS A 156 -26.41 26.30 -3.50
N ALA A 157 -27.30 25.33 -3.45
CA ALA A 157 -27.50 24.48 -2.29
C ALA A 157 -26.94 23.10 -2.60
N LYS A 158 -26.05 22.59 -1.74
CA LYS A 158 -25.53 21.23 -1.82
C LYS A 158 -25.99 20.47 -0.58
N ALA A 159 -26.56 19.29 -0.77
CA ALA A 159 -26.84 18.35 0.30
C ALA A 159 -26.26 16.99 -0.09
N ALA A 160 -25.54 16.36 0.83
CA ALA A 160 -24.97 15.04 0.63
C ALA A 160 -25.33 14.18 1.85
N TYR A 161 -25.65 12.92 1.59
CA TYR A 161 -25.93 11.94 2.62
C TYR A 161 -25.32 10.60 2.20
N SER A 162 -24.45 10.06 3.04
CA SER A 162 -23.84 8.74 2.89
C SER A 162 -24.17 7.90 4.11
N TYR A 163 -24.41 6.61 3.89
CA TYR A 163 -24.59 5.62 4.95
C TYR A 163 -23.26 5.23 5.61
#